data_AF-A0AAW0L1V7-F1
#
_entry.id   AF-A0AAW0L1V7-F1
#
_cell.length_a   1.000
_cell.length_b   1.000
_cell.length_c   1.000
_cell.angle_alpha   90.00
_cell.angle_beta   90.00
_cell.angle_gamma   90.00
#
_symmetry.space_group_name_H-M   'P 1'
#
loop_
_entity.id
_entity.type
_entity.pdbx_description
1 polymer ?
#
loop_
_entity_poly.entity_id
_entity_poly.type
_entity_poly.pdbx_seq_one_letter_code
_entity_poly.pdbx_strand_id
1 'polypeptide(L)' 'MASEKDVPAIGIDLGTNYSRVAVWENGGVKIISTIPSYVAFTDKELLMGYAAKEQDDKNPKNTVYSKVSNTTLFLLLFIY' A
#
# COMPACT_ATOMS: atom_id res chain seq x y z
N MET A 1 24.39 18.26 -28.87
CA MET A 1 24.12 18.44 -27.44
C MET A 1 23.06 17.43 -27.04
N ALA A 2 23.34 16.50 -26.11
CA ALA A 2 22.28 15.67 -25.55
C ALA A 2 21.41 16.58 -24.68
N SER A 3 20.10 16.62 -24.94
CA SER A 3 19.16 17.31 -24.06
C SER A 3 19.24 16.67 -22.67
N GLU A 4 19.42 17.48 -21.64
CA GLU A 4 19.22 17.08 -20.27
C GLU A 4 17.87 16.37 -20.17
N LYS A 5 17.87 15.08 -19.81
CA LYS A 5 16.63 14.32 -19.66
C LYS A 5 15.93 14.88 -18.43
N ASP A 6 14.85 15.62 -18.63
CA ASP A 6 13.94 15.97 -17.54
C ASP A 6 13.52 14.68 -16.84
N VAL A 7 13.99 14.53 -15.59
CA VAL A 7 13.59 13.40 -14.76
C VAL A 7 12.16 13.71 -14.32
N PRO A 8 11.15 12.88 -14.70
CA PRO A 8 9.78 13.17 -14.36
C PRO A 8 9.58 13.10 -12.84
N ALA A 9 8.83 14.05 -12.27
CA ALA A 9 8.55 14.07 -10.85
C ALA A 9 7.67 12.87 -10.45
N ILE A 10 7.99 12.25 -9.30
CA ILE A 10 7.27 11.09 -8.77
C ILE A 10 6.55 11.50 -7.49
N GLY A 11 5.24 11.28 -7.44
CA GLY A 11 4.42 11.38 -6.24
C GLY A 11 4.27 10.02 -5.57
N ILE A 12 4.56 9.95 -4.27
CA ILE A 12 4.36 8.73 -3.46
C ILE A 12 3.39 9.06 -2.33
N ASP A 13 2.27 8.35 -2.32
CA ASP A 13 1.28 8.38 -1.24
C ASP A 13 1.51 7.15 -0.36
N LEU A 14 1.83 7.36 0.92
CA LEU A 14 2.08 6.29 1.90
C LEU A 14 0.88 6.17 2.86
N GLY A 15 -0.25 5.72 2.31
CA GLY A 15 -1.48 5.51 3.07
C GLY A 15 -1.43 4.27 3.95
N THR A 16 -2.26 4.25 5.00
CA THR A 16 -2.32 3.18 6.00
C THR A 16 -2.70 1.80 5.41
N ASN A 17 -3.63 1.77 4.44
CA ASN A 17 -4.11 0.53 3.82
C ASN A 17 -3.54 0.28 2.42
N TYR A 18 -3.35 1.36 1.67
CA TYR A 18 -2.81 1.32 0.32
C TYR A 18 -1.87 2.50 0.13
N SER A 19 -0.75 2.23 -0.53
CA SER A 19 0.19 3.21 -1.04
C SER A 19 0.00 3.37 -2.54
N ARG A 20 0.37 4.53 -3.09
CA ARG A 20 0.27 4.81 -4.53
C ARG A 20 1.52 5.48 -5.04
N VAL A 21 1.80 5.25 -6.31
CA VAL A 21 2.86 5.94 -7.05
C VAL A 21 2.24 6.60 -8.26
N ALA A 22 2.55 7.87 -8.45
CA ALA A 22 2.16 8.65 -9.62
C ALA A 22 3.37 9.35 -10.24
N VAL A 23 3.30 9.61 -11.54
CA VAL A 23 4.30 10.38 -12.27
C VAL A 23 3.67 11.62 -12.86
N TRP A 24 4.41 12.73 -12.86
CA TRP A 24 4.06 13.91 -13.64
C TRP A 24 4.63 13.78 -15.05
N GLU A 25 3.76 13.62 -16.03
CA GLU A 25 4.14 13.45 -17.43
C GLU A 25 3.09 14.13 -18.33
N ASN A 26 3.52 14.72 -19.45
CA ASN A 26 2.63 15.35 -20.45
C ASN A 26 1.66 16.40 -19.86
N GLY A 27 2.12 17.17 -18.87
CA GLY A 27 1.34 18.24 -18.25
C GLY A 27 0.28 17.77 -17.26
N GLY A 28 0.32 16.51 -16.81
CA GLY A 28 -0.62 15.99 -15.82
C GLY A 28 -0.05 14.88 -14.94
N VAL A 29 -0.86 14.47 -13.95
CA VAL A 29 -0.56 13.37 -13.04
C VAL A 29 -1.12 12.07 -13.61
N LYS A 30 -0.28 11.03 -13.68
CA LYS A 30 -0.70 9.66 -14.00
C LYS A 30 -0.38 8.73 -12.82
N ILE A 31 -1.40 8.06 -12.29
CA ILE A 31 -1.21 7.00 -11.29
C ILE A 31 -0.67 5.75 -11.99
N ILE A 32 0.48 5.25 -11.52
CA ILE A 32 1.15 4.08 -12.10
C ILE A 32 0.82 2.82 -11.31
N SER A 33 0.68 2.92 -9.98
CA SER A 33 0.40 1.76 -9.15
C SER A 33 -0.38 2.13 -7.89
N THR A 34 -1.21 1.19 -7.45
CA THR A 34 -1.82 1.17 -6.12
C THR A 34 -1.47 -0.17 -5.50
N ILE A 35 -0.82 -0.14 -4.33
CA ILE A 35 -0.19 -1.30 -3.70
C ILE A 35 -0.71 -1.39 -2.26
N PRO A 36 -1.16 -2.56 -1.77
CA PRO A 36 -1.49 -2.72 -0.36
C PRO A 36 -0.31 -2.32 0.54
N SER A 37 -0.56 -1.62 1.63
CA SER A 37 0.46 -1.25 2.61
C SER A 37 0.74 -2.42 3.56
N TYR A 38 1.28 -3.50 3.00
CA TYR A 38 1.61 -4.76 3.67
C TYR A 38 3.09 -5.08 3.48
N VAL A 39 3.72 -5.58 4.53
CA VAL A 39 5.09 -6.10 4.52
C VAL A 39 5.09 -7.44 5.25
N ALA A 40 5.64 -8.50 4.65
CA ALA A 40 5.72 -9.81 5.28
C ALA A 40 7.16 -10.34 5.26
N PHE A 41 7.61 -10.83 6.41
CA PHE A 41 8.92 -11.45 6.58
C PHE A 41 8.78 -12.96 6.49
N THR A 42 9.59 -13.57 5.64
CA THR A 42 9.73 -15.03 5.52
C THR A 42 11.18 -15.42 5.80
N ASP A 43 11.44 -16.71 5.95
CA ASP A 43 12.82 -17.22 6.15
C ASP A 43 13.72 -16.98 4.94
N LYS A 44 13.14 -16.71 3.76
CA LYS A 44 13.87 -16.56 2.49
C LYS A 44 13.98 -15.12 2.04
N GLU A 45 12.92 -14.34 2.23
CA GLU A 45 12.80 -13.01 1.66
C GLU A 45 11.81 -12.09 2.40
N LEU A 46 11.92 -10.80 2.09
CA LEU A 46 10.96 -9.75 2.43
C LEU A 46 9.95 -9.59 1.30
N LEU A 47 8.68 -9.84 1.58
CA LEU A 47 7.57 -9.61 0.65
C LEU A 47 6.92 -8.25 0.94
N MET A 48 6.42 -7.58 -0.11
CA MET A 48 5.70 -6.31 -0.01
C MET A 48 4.44 -6.33 -0.88
N GLY A 49 3.46 -5.50 -0.52
CA GLY A 49 2.28 -5.29 -1.36
C GLY A 49 1.36 -6.51 -1.41
N TYR A 50 0.91 -6.86 -2.62
CA TYR A 50 -0.02 -7.98 -2.82
C TYR A 50 0.55 -9.32 -2.35
N ALA A 51 1.82 -9.59 -2.61
CA ALA A 51 2.47 -10.83 -2.16
C ALA A 51 2.52 -10.93 -0.63
N ALA A 52 2.76 -9.82 0.07
CA ALA A 52 2.70 -9.76 1.53
C ALA A 52 1.26 -9.91 2.06
N LYS A 53 0.27 -9.33 1.37
CA LYS A 53 -1.14 -9.47 1.73
C LYS A 53 -1.63 -10.91 1.67
N GLU A 54 -1.16 -11.71 0.72
CA GLU A 54 -1.47 -13.15 0.64
C GLU A 54 -0.92 -13.97 1.82
N GLN A 55 0.00 -13.40 2.60
CA GLN A 55 0.57 -14.01 3.80
C GLN A 55 -0.24 -13.73 5.07
N ASP A 56 -1.25 -12.84 5.03
CA ASP A 56 -2.02 -12.45 6.22
C ASP A 56 -2.61 -13.65 6.96
N ASP A 57 -3.24 -14.58 6.24
CA ASP A 57 -3.83 -15.77 6.85
C ASP A 57 -2.80 -16.86 7.19
N LYS A 58 -1.71 -16.96 6.39
CA LYS A 58 -0.74 -18.08 6.46
C LYS A 58 0.42 -17.81 7.42
N ASN A 59 0.79 -16.54 7.56
CA ASN A 59 1.92 -16.06 8.34
C ASN A 59 1.54 -14.73 9.04
N PRO A 60 0.46 -14.71 9.86
CA PRO A 60 -0.06 -13.47 10.45
C PRO A 60 0.92 -12.80 11.41
N LYS A 61 1.78 -13.57 12.10
CA LYS A 61 2.71 -13.04 13.10
C LYS A 61 3.87 -12.26 12.48
N ASN A 62 4.26 -12.60 11.24
CA ASN A 62 5.35 -11.96 10.53
C ASN A 62 4.86 -11.10 9.37
N THR A 63 3.56 -10.80 9.32
CA THR A 63 2.95 -9.92 8.32
C THR A 63 2.46 -8.65 9.01
N VAL A 64 3.06 -7.51 8.65
CA VAL A 64 2.79 -6.20 9.24
C VAL A 64 1.86 -5.41 8.33
N TYR A 65 0.74 -4.99 8.88
CA TYR A 65 -0.23 -4.07 8.27
C TYR A 65 -1.14 -3.48 9.37
N SER A 66 -1.86 -2.42 9.03
CA SER A 66 -2.84 -1.83 9.93
C SER A 66 -4.20 -2.51 9.79
N LYS A 67 -4.68 -3.15 10.87
CA LYS A 67 -6.10 -3.52 11.01
C LYS A 67 -6.86 -2.29 11.48
N VAL A 68 -7.56 -1.60 10.59
CA VAL A 68 -8.60 -0.65 11.03
C VAL A 68 -9.75 -1.48 11.58
N SER A 69 -9.72 -1.76 12.88
CA SER A 69 -10.75 -2.54 13.56
C SER A 69 -12.03 -1.70 13.68
N ASN A 70 -13.05 -2.04 12.90
CA ASN A 70 -14.43 -1.55 13.11
C ASN A 70 -15.09 -2.24 14.32
N THR A 71 -14.37 -2.44 15.42
CA THR A 71 -14.91 -3.11 16.62
C THR A 71 -15.97 -2.26 17.32
N THR A 72 -16.17 -1.00 16.92
CA THR A 72 -17.22 -0.12 17.48
C THR A 72 -18.59 -0.26 16.80
N LEU A 73 -18.70 -0.86 15.60
CA LEU A 73 -19.98 -0.90 14.87
C LEU A 73 -20.91 -2.08 15.24
N PHE A 74 -20.45 -3.05 16.03
CA PHE A 74 -21.27 -4.18 16.47
C PHE A 74 -22.02 -3.92 17.80
N LEU A 75 -21.72 -2.83 18.50
CA LEU A 75 -22.37 -2.44 19.76
C LEU A 75 -23.53 -1.45 19.57
N LEU A 76 -23.72 -0.90 18.37
CA LEU A 76 -24.79 0.06 18.07
C LEU A 76 -26.07 -0.56 17.47
N LEU A 77 -26.10 -1.87 17.24
CA LEU A 77 -27.25 -2.60 16.68
C LEU A 77 -28.17 -3.27 17.73
N PHE A 78 -27.91 -3.07 19.03
CA PHE A 78 -28.77 -3.58 20.12
C PHE A 78 -29.50 -2.49 20.91
N ILE A 79 -29.56 -1.25 20.40
CA ILE A 79 -30.23 -0.14 21.10
C ILE A 79 -31.17 0.71 20.22
N TYR A 80 -31.66 0.17 19.11
CA TYR A 80 -32.84 0.70 18.40
C TYR A 80 -33.73 -0.44 17.92
#